data_AF-A0A7R8WA62-F1
#
_entry.id   AF-A0A7R8WA62-F1
#
_cell.length_a   1.000
_cell.length_b   1.000
_cell.length_c   1.000
_cell.angle_alpha   90.00
_cell.angle_beta   90.00
_cell.angle_gamma   90.00
#
_symmetry.space_group_name_H-M   'P 1'
#
loop_
_entity.id
_entity.type
_entity.pdbx_description
1 polymer ?
#
loop_
_entity_poly.entity_id
_entity_poly.type
_entity_poly.pdbx_seq_one_letter_code
_entity_poly.pdbx_strand_id
1 'polypeptide(L)'
;MSLSEGPGYLSSTFRTRMKSHPQYQFAYAVKDDYSNNDYSHQETRDGYAVQGEYRVLLPDGRTQIVTYTADENGYNAYYVTY
;
A
#
# COMPACT_ATOMS: atom_id res chain seq x y z
N MET A 1 5.90 -44.39 -26.83
CA MET A 1 5.73 -44.77 -25.41
C MET A 1 5.92 -43.52 -24.57
N SER A 2 4.90 -43.18 -23.78
CA SER A 2 4.74 -41.92 -23.06
C SER A 2 5.82 -41.64 -22.02
N LEU A 3 6.26 -40.37 -21.93
CA LEU A 3 6.94 -39.87 -20.74
C LEU A 3 5.88 -39.57 -19.67
N SER A 4 6.03 -40.21 -18.51
CA SER A 4 5.11 -40.14 -17.37
C SER A 4 5.03 -38.73 -16.79
N GLU A 5 3.82 -38.18 -16.68
CA GLU A 5 3.57 -36.93 -15.95
C GLU A 5 3.70 -37.16 -14.45
N GLY A 6 4.84 -36.75 -13.87
CA GLY A 6 5.03 -36.66 -12.43
C GLY A 6 4.21 -35.49 -11.85
N PRO A 7 3.90 -35.50 -10.54
CA PRO A 7 3.04 -34.50 -9.93
C PRO A 7 3.64 -33.11 -10.16
N GLY A 8 2.87 -32.26 -10.85
CA GLY A 8 3.28 -30.94 -11.30
C GLY A 8 3.90 -30.13 -10.17
N TYR A 9 5.21 -29.95 -10.24
CA TYR A 9 5.92 -28.99 -9.39
C TYR A 9 5.50 -27.59 -9.84
N LEU A 10 4.42 -27.08 -9.26
CA LEU A 10 4.26 -25.63 -9.15
C LEU A 10 5.57 -25.12 -8.55
N SER A 11 6.22 -24.18 -9.26
CA SER A 11 7.53 -23.64 -8.89
C SER A 11 7.54 -23.25 -7.41
N SER A 12 8.66 -23.49 -6.72
CA SER A 12 8.87 -23.20 -5.29
C SER A 12 8.46 -21.75 -4.93
N THR A 13 8.59 -20.82 -5.88
CA THR A 13 8.12 -19.44 -5.79
C THR A 13 6.60 -19.32 -5.62
N PHE A 14 5.81 -20.11 -6.36
CA PHE A 14 4.34 -20.14 -6.25
C PHE A 14 3.87 -20.70 -4.90
N ARG A 15 4.54 -21.75 -4.39
CA ARG A 15 4.20 -22.31 -3.07
C ARG A 15 4.54 -21.36 -1.93
N THR A 16 5.63 -20.62 -2.04
CA THR A 16 6.05 -19.64 -1.02
C THR A 16 5.13 -18.42 -1.01
N ARG A 17 4.71 -17.94 -2.19
CA ARG A 17 3.70 -16.88 -2.39
C ARG A 17 2.37 -17.19 -1.70
N MET A 18 1.93 -18.44 -1.70
CA MET A 18 0.72 -18.87 -0.98
C MET A 18 0.90 -19.00 0.54
N LYS A 19 2.13 -19.10 1.05
CA LYS A 19 2.38 -19.34 2.47
C LYS A 19 2.44 -18.04 3.30
N SER A 20 2.77 -16.91 2.69
CA SER A 20 2.78 -15.60 3.37
C SER A 20 1.66 -14.71 2.87
N HIS A 21 0.68 -14.43 3.73
CA HIS A 21 -0.36 -13.44 3.50
C HIS A 21 -0.20 -12.30 4.52
N PRO A 22 0.79 -11.41 4.34
CA PRO A 22 1.09 -10.37 5.32
C PRO A 22 -0.07 -9.37 5.40
N GLN A 23 -0.43 -9.02 6.63
CA GLN A 23 -1.49 -8.07 6.92
C GLN A 23 -1.01 -7.09 7.98
N TYR A 24 -1.29 -5.81 7.77
CA TYR A 24 -1.13 -4.77 8.78
C TYR A 24 -2.07 -3.61 8.50
N GLN A 25 -2.29 -2.81 9.53
CA GLN A 25 -2.94 -1.53 9.41
C GLN A 25 -2.26 -0.57 10.39
N PHE A 26 -2.01 0.66 9.93
CA PHE A 26 -1.56 1.73 10.80
C PHE A 26 -2.16 3.07 10.38
N ALA A 27 -2.21 3.98 11.33
CA ALA A 27 -2.52 5.38 11.07
C ALA A 27 -1.81 6.27 12.09
N TYR A 28 -1.43 7.47 11.66
CA TYR A 28 -0.99 8.54 12.54
C TYR A 28 -1.44 9.90 12.00
N ALA A 29 -1.54 10.87 12.90
CA ALA A 29 -1.83 12.25 12.57
C ALA A 29 -1.04 13.18 13.49
N VAL A 30 -0.57 14.28 12.94
CA VAL A 30 0.08 15.37 13.66
C VAL A 30 -0.72 16.62 13.40
N LYS A 31 -1.09 17.29 14.50
CA LYS A 31 -1.72 18.60 14.49
C LYS A 31 -1.03 19.45 15.53
N ASP A 32 -0.17 20.35 15.06
CA ASP A 32 0.61 21.26 15.90
C ASP A 32 0.30 22.71 15.52
N ASP A 33 -0.53 23.35 16.34
CA ASP A 33 -0.97 24.73 16.13
C ASP A 33 0.18 25.74 16.25
N TYR A 34 1.26 25.42 16.98
CA TYR A 34 2.39 26.36 17.13
C TYR A 34 3.20 26.47 15.84
N SER A 35 3.49 25.33 15.19
CA SER A 35 4.22 25.30 13.92
C SER A 35 3.31 25.37 12.70
N ASN A 36 1.98 25.30 12.87
CA ASN A 36 0.99 25.09 11.81
C ASN A 36 1.23 23.82 10.99
N ASN A 37 1.84 22.79 11.58
CA ASN A 37 1.99 21.50 10.94
C ASN A 37 0.70 20.69 11.10
N ASP A 38 0.08 20.33 9.98
CA ASP A 38 -1.05 19.41 9.91
C ASP A 38 -0.78 18.37 8.82
N TYR A 39 -0.57 17.12 9.24
CA TYR A 39 -0.39 16.00 8.33
C TYR A 39 -0.86 14.68 8.94
N SER A 40 -1.30 13.77 8.08
CA SER A 40 -1.74 12.43 8.50
C SER A 40 -1.37 11.38 7.47
N HIS A 41 -1.24 10.14 7.92
CA HIS A 41 -1.02 8.99 7.06
C HIS A 41 -1.79 7.80 7.60
N GLN A 42 -2.47 7.10 6.72
CA GLN A 42 -3.04 5.78 6.99
C GLN A 42 -2.66 4.81 5.89
N GLU A 43 -2.42 3.55 6.25
CA GLU A 43 -2.13 2.49 5.30
C GLU A 43 -2.66 1.15 5.81
N THR A 44 -3.19 0.34 4.90
CA THR A 44 -3.59 -1.04 5.13
C THR A 44 -2.90 -1.93 4.10
N ARG A 45 -2.42 -3.09 4.53
CA ARG A 45 -1.91 -4.13 3.66
C ARG A 45 -2.74 -5.38 3.80
N ASP A 46 -3.07 -5.96 2.66
CA ASP A 46 -3.69 -7.27 2.55
C ASP A 46 -2.97 -8.09 1.48
N GLY A 47 -2.11 -9.01 1.93
CA GLY A 47 -1.28 -9.82 1.05
C GLY A 47 -0.33 -8.98 0.18
N TYR A 48 -0.60 -8.92 -1.11
CA TYR A 48 0.16 -8.14 -2.09
C TYR A 48 -0.36 -6.72 -2.28
N ALA A 49 -1.58 -6.43 -1.83
CA ALA A 49 -2.19 -5.11 -1.98
C ALA A 49 -1.87 -4.24 -0.77
N VAL A 50 -1.42 -3.02 -1.02
CA VAL A 50 -1.28 -1.95 -0.04
C VAL A 50 -2.14 -0.79 -0.51
N GLN A 51 -2.93 -0.22 0.38
CA GLN A 51 -3.76 0.96 0.12
C GLN A 51 -3.52 1.98 1.22
N GLY A 52 -3.35 3.24 0.86
CA GLY A 52 -3.13 4.28 1.85
C GLY A 52 -3.45 5.68 1.37
N GLU A 53 -3.39 6.61 2.32
CA GLU A 53 -3.62 8.03 2.10
C GLU A 53 -2.63 8.87 2.91
N TYR A 54 -2.02 9.86 2.28
CA TYR A 54 -1.30 10.95 2.94
C TYR A 54 -2.12 12.24 2.87
N ARG A 55 -2.11 13.03 3.94
CA ARG A 55 -2.61 14.42 3.95
C ARG A 55 -1.52 15.34 4.44
N VAL A 56 -1.35 16.48 3.79
CA VAL A 56 -0.38 17.51 4.15
C VAL A 56 -1.00 18.89 3.94
N LEU A 57 -0.98 19.73 4.97
CA LEU A 57 -1.25 21.16 4.84
C LEU A 57 -0.07 21.85 4.15
N LEU A 58 -0.34 22.47 3.01
CA LEU A 58 0.65 23.19 2.22
C LEU A 58 0.85 24.61 2.74
N PRO A 59 2.01 25.26 2.44
CA PRO A 59 2.29 26.63 2.85
C PRO A 59 1.29 27.68 2.33
N ASP A 60 0.53 27.37 1.27
CA ASP A 60 -0.52 28.24 0.72
C ASP A 60 -1.89 28.04 1.38
N GLY A 61 -1.97 27.21 2.43
CA GLY A 61 -3.17 26.93 3.20
C GLY A 61 -4.06 25.82 2.64
N ARG A 62 -3.73 25.28 1.45
CA ARG A 62 -4.47 24.15 0.87
C ARG A 62 -4.05 22.84 1.49
N THR A 63 -4.95 21.86 1.50
CA THR A 63 -4.60 20.48 1.89
C THR A 63 -4.36 19.66 0.64
N GLN A 64 -3.19 19.06 0.53
CA GLN A 64 -2.94 18.01 -0.45
C GLN A 64 -3.32 16.66 0.16
N ILE A 65 -4.14 15.90 -0.54
CA ILE A 65 -4.46 14.51 -0.21
C ILE A 65 -3.94 13.64 -1.35
N VAL A 66 -3.15 12.61 -1.02
CA VAL A 66 -2.66 11.61 -1.96
C VAL A 66 -3.21 10.25 -1.54
N THR A 67 -4.04 9.64 -2.38
CA THR A 67 -4.49 8.26 -2.19
C THR A 67 -3.71 7.36 -3.13
N TYR A 68 -3.26 6.21 -2.63
CA TYR A 68 -2.43 5.30 -3.40
C TYR A 68 -2.80 3.84 -3.20
N THR A 69 -2.44 3.04 -4.19
CA THR A 69 -2.50 1.57 -4.17
C THR A 69 -1.19 1.03 -4.73
N ALA A 70 -0.58 0.08 -4.03
CA ALA A 70 0.55 -0.70 -4.53
C ALA A 70 0.18 -2.17 -4.54
N ASP A 71 0.23 -2.80 -5.70
CA ASP A 71 -0.09 -4.21 -5.88
C ASP A 71 0.83 -4.86 -6.92
N GLU A 72 0.40 -5.99 -7.48
CA GLU A 72 1.13 -6.70 -8.55
C GLU A 72 1.29 -5.88 -9.83
N ASN A 73 0.44 -4.87 -10.04
CA ASN A 73 0.46 -3.96 -11.17
C ASN A 73 1.32 -2.71 -10.92
N GLY A 74 1.99 -2.63 -9.75
CA GLY A 74 2.85 -1.52 -9.37
C GLY A 74 2.15 -0.47 -8.52
N TYR A 75 2.78 0.70 -8.40
CA TYR A 75 2.29 1.81 -7.59
C TYR A 75 1.43 2.75 -8.43
N ASN A 76 0.19 2.97 -7.99
CA ASN A 76 -0.76 3.89 -8.59
C ASN A 76 -1.19 4.90 -7.53
N ALA A 77 -1.16 6.20 -7.85
CA ALA A 77 -1.58 7.24 -6.95
C ALA A 77 -2.32 8.35 -7.69
N TYR A 78 -3.25 8.98 -7.00
CA TYR A 78 -3.89 10.22 -7.42
C TYR A 78 -3.89 11.19 -6.25
N TYR A 79 -3.95 12.48 -6.58
CA TYR A 79 -3.99 13.53 -5.58
C TYR A 79 -5.11 14.52 -5.87
N VAL A 80 -5.64 15.10 -4.80
CA VAL A 80 -6.54 16.26 -4.85
C VAL A 80 -5.95 17.34 -3.96
N THR A 81 -6.17 18.59 -4.33
CA THR A 81 -5.75 19.74 -3.53
C THR A 81 -6.89 20.73 -3.48
N TYR A 82 -7.29 21.11 -2.27
CA TYR A 82 -8.37 22.06 -2.02
C TYR A 82 -7.99 23.04 -0.92
#